data_AF-G5S9A9-F1
#
_entry.id   AF-G5S9A9-F1
#
_cell.length_a   1.000
_cell.length_b   1.000
_cell.length_c   1.000
_cell.angle_alpha   90.00
_cell.angle_beta   90.00
_cell.angle_gamma   90.00
#
_symmetry.space_group_name_H-M   'P 1'
#
loop_
_entity.id
_entity.type
_entity.pdbx_description
1 polymer ?
#
loop_
_entity_poly.entity_id
_entity_poly.type
_entity_poly.pdbx_seq_one_letter_code
_entity_poly.pdbx_strand_id
1 'polypeptide(L)' 'MGADAVVGIDIDYETVGKDGSMLMVSVSGTAVKTRR' A
#
# COMPACT_ATOMS: atom_id res chain seq x y z
N MET A 1 16.50 -1.18 0.93
CA MET A 1 16.34 -0.05 -0.02
C MET A 1 16.89 1.29 0.48
N GLY A 2 17.22 1.48 1.77
CA GLY A 2 17.90 2.70 2.24
C GLY A 2 17.11 4.01 2.03
N ALA A 3 15.81 3.89 1.74
CA ALA A 3 14.86 4.97 1.51
C ALA A 3 14.43 5.61 2.84
N ASP A 4 14.03 6.88 2.79
CA ASP A 4 13.52 7.66 3.92
C ASP A 4 12.09 8.16 3.71
N ALA A 5 11.53 7.93 2.52
CA ALA A 5 10.12 8.20 2.22
C ALA A 5 9.54 7.14 1.27
N VAL A 6 8.21 7.07 1.25
CA VAL A 6 7.43 6.33 0.25
C VAL A 6 6.48 7.32 -0.41
N VAL A 7 6.49 7.38 -1.74
CA VAL A 7 5.70 8.32 -2.53
C VAL A 7 4.79 7.59 -3.51
N GLY A 8 3.75 8.28 -3.97
CA GLY A 8 2.74 7.71 -4.86
C GLY A 8 2.06 6.51 -4.21
N ILE A 9 1.62 6.69 -2.95
CA ILE A 9 0.93 5.65 -2.21
C ILE A 9 -0.46 5.48 -2.79
N ASP A 10 -0.82 4.24 -3.11
CA ASP A 10 -2.17 3.85 -3.47
C ASP A 10 -2.72 2.85 -2.45
N ILE A 11 -4.02 2.94 -2.18
CA ILE A 11 -4.71 2.15 -1.16
C ILE A 11 -5.96 1.55 -1.78
N ASP A 12 -5.97 0.23 -1.81
CA ASP A 12 -7.07 -0.55 -2.34
C ASP A 12 -7.79 -1.32 -1.23
N TYR A 13 -9.10 -1.45 -1.42
CA TYR A 13 -9.98 -2.22 -0.55
C TYR A 13 -10.69 -3.27 -1.40
N GLU A 14 -10.55 -4.52 -1.00
CA GLU A 14 -11.16 -5.63 -1.72
C GLU A 14 -11.92 -6.52 -0.75
N THR A 15 -13.17 -6.82 -1.10
CA THR A 15 -13.96 -7.78 -0.33
C THR A 15 -13.58 -9.19 -0.79
N VAL A 16 -13.11 -10.02 0.12
CA VAL A 16 -12.58 -11.35 -0.17
C VAL A 16 -13.15 -12.41 0.78
N GLY A 17 -12.87 -13.68 0.51
CA GLY A 17 -13.36 -14.81 1.30
C GLY A 17 -14.79 -15.22 0.94
N LYS A 18 -15.24 -16.33 1.53
CA LYS A 18 -16.60 -16.86 1.28
C LYS A 18 -17.63 -15.81 1.74
N ASP A 19 -18.58 -15.51 0.86
CA ASP A 19 -19.66 -14.54 1.08
C ASP A 19 -19.18 -13.11 1.42
N GLY A 20 -17.97 -12.73 1.00
CA GLY A 20 -17.40 -11.40 1.28
C GLY A 20 -17.17 -11.14 2.77
N SER A 21 -16.93 -12.19 3.55
CA SER A 21 -16.78 -12.13 5.01
C SER A 21 -15.53 -11.40 5.50
N MET A 22 -14.59 -11.09 4.60
CA MET A 22 -13.35 -10.44 4.95
C MET A 22 -13.10 -9.22 4.05
N LEU A 23 -12.55 -8.17 4.63
CA LEU A 23 -12.08 -6.99 3.91
C LEU A 23 -10.55 -7.00 3.90
N MET A 24 -9.97 -7.12 2.71
CA MET A 24 -8.55 -6.98 2.49
C MET A 24 -8.23 -5.50 2.22
N VAL A 25 -7.13 -5.04 2.81
CA VAL A 25 -6.57 -3.71 2.52
C VAL A 25 -5.16 -3.93 2.00
N SER A 26 -4.89 -3.46 0.78
CA SER A 26 -3.56 -3.47 0.18
C SER A 26 -3.05 -2.06 -0.02
N VAL A 27 -1.77 -1.87 0.24
CA VAL A 27 -1.09 -0.59 0.07
C VAL A 27 0.14 -0.80 -0.78
N SER A 28 0.30 0.01 -1.82
CA SER A 28 1.47 -0.01 -2.69
C SER A 28 2.07 1.40 -2.83
N GLY A 29 3.33 1.49 -3.22
CA GLY A 29 4.02 2.77 -3.38
C GLY A 29 5.50 2.60 -3.73
N THR A 30 6.17 3.73 -4.01
CA THR A 30 7.59 3.74 -4.39
C THR A 30 8.47 4.23 -3.25
N ALA A 31 9.42 3.40 -2.81
CA ALA A 31 10.41 3.78 -1.80
C ALA A 31 11.49 4.70 -2.40
N VAL A 32 11.71 5.88 -1.82
CA VAL A 32 12.63 6.91 -2.33
C VAL A 32 13.54 7.48 -1.24
N LYS A 33 14.68 8.04 -1.67
CA LYS A 33 15.59 8.85 -0.84
C LYS A 33 15.32 10.32 -1.12
N THR A 34 14.89 11.08 -0.11
CA THR A 34 14.72 12.52 -0.27
C THR A 34 16.06 13.22 -0.11
N ARG A 35 16.27 14.28 -0.87
CA ARG A 35 17.42 15.16 -0.71
C ARG A 35 16.90 16.47 -0.13
N ARG A 36 17.46 16.90 1.00
CA ARG A 36 17.25 18.24 1.55
C ARG A 36 17.98 19.29 0.73
#